data_AF-A0A3D3UUC7-F1
#
_entry.id   AF-A0A3D3UUC7-F1
#
_cell.length_a   1.000
_cell.length_b   1.000
_cell.length_c   1.000
_cell.angle_alpha   90.00
_cell.angle_beta   90.00
_cell.angle_gamma   90.00
#
_symmetry.space_group_name_H-M   'P 1'
#
loop_
_entity.id
_entity.type
_entity.pdbx_description
1 polymer ?
#
loop_
_entity_poly.entity_id
_entity_poly.type
_entity_poly.pdbx_seq_one_letter_code
_entity_poly.pdbx_strand_id
1 'polypeptide(L)'
;IQALRRVDWLDDAPVALTAQHRMAGIVLYASLFEPDIDRIDLRHLPDSHHDGPIFLNVLRYMDLPQAVTMAAERSRVRLYQENDS
;
A
#
# COMPACT_ATOMS: atom_id res chain seq x y z
N ILE A 1 7.62 -0.76 -9.90
CA ILE A 1 6.53 -0.17 -10.73
C ILE A 1 7.09 0.51 -11.97
N GLN A 2 8.05 1.43 -11.82
CA GLN A 2 8.69 2.16 -12.93
C GLN A 2 9.21 1.31 -14.09
N ALA A 3 9.71 0.08 -13.85
CA ALA A 3 10.13 -0.81 -14.93
C ALA A 3 8.98 -1.29 -15.82
N LEU A 4 7.78 -1.53 -15.25
CA LEU A 4 6.59 -1.94 -16.02
C LEU A 4 6.10 -0.82 -16.93
N ARG A 5 6.25 0.45 -16.51
CA ARG A 5 5.87 1.64 -17.29
C ARG A 5 6.78 1.93 -18.49
N ARG A 6 7.82 1.13 -18.71
CA ARG A 6 8.68 1.22 -19.91
C ARG A 6 8.29 0.20 -20.98
N VAL A 7 7.15 -0.45 -20.80
CA VAL A 7 6.65 -1.47 -21.68
C VAL A 7 5.46 -0.86 -22.41
N ASP A 8 5.68 -0.42 -23.65
CA ASP A 8 4.75 0.44 -24.42
C ASP A 8 3.31 -0.12 -24.52
N TRP A 9 3.13 -1.44 -24.47
CA TRP A 9 1.80 -2.06 -24.51
C TRP A 9 1.06 -2.06 -23.15
N LEU A 10 1.65 -1.49 -22.11
CA LEU A 10 1.10 -1.37 -20.76
C LEU A 10 0.84 0.09 -20.35
N ASP A 11 1.05 1.07 -21.23
CA ASP A 11 1.04 2.51 -20.89
C ASP A 11 -0.24 2.97 -20.18
N ASP A 12 -1.41 2.47 -20.60
CA ASP A 12 -2.72 2.81 -20.03
C ASP A 12 -3.29 1.71 -19.10
N ALA A 13 -2.54 0.64 -18.84
CA ALA A 13 -3.03 -0.47 -18.03
C ALA A 13 -3.12 -0.05 -16.55
N PRO A 14 -4.29 -0.21 -15.88
CA PRO A 14 -4.41 0.14 -14.47
C PRO A 14 -3.50 -0.74 -13.62
N VAL A 15 -2.66 -0.10 -12.80
CA VAL A 15 -1.72 -0.81 -11.91
C VAL A 15 -2.38 -1.07 -10.57
N ALA A 16 -2.50 -2.35 -10.22
CA ALA A 16 -2.89 -2.78 -8.88
C ALA A 16 -1.69 -3.41 -8.15
N LEU A 17 -1.53 -3.08 -6.87
CA LEU A 17 -0.52 -3.69 -6.01
C LEU A 17 -1.19 -4.60 -4.99
N THR A 18 -0.59 -5.74 -4.70
CA THR A 18 -1.10 -6.65 -3.67
C THR A 18 0.03 -7.16 -2.81
N ALA A 19 -0.20 -7.20 -1.50
CA ALA A 19 0.74 -7.72 -0.54
C ALA A 19 0.04 -8.16 0.73
N GLN A 20 0.80 -8.84 1.59
CA GLN A 20 0.30 -9.39 2.85
C GLN A 20 1.24 -9.12 4.02
N HIS A 21 0.69 -9.09 5.24
CA HIS A 21 1.45 -8.93 6.48
C HIS A 21 2.33 -7.68 6.44
N ARG A 22 3.60 -7.75 6.89
CA ARG A 22 4.51 -6.59 6.86
C ARG A 22 4.71 -6.00 5.46
N MET A 23 4.63 -6.81 4.40
CA MET A 23 4.74 -6.31 3.03
C MET A 23 3.51 -5.50 2.61
N ALA A 24 2.34 -5.73 3.22
CA ALA A 24 1.20 -4.84 3.03
C ALA A 24 1.53 -3.41 3.51
N GLY A 25 2.26 -3.27 4.61
CA GLY A 25 2.76 -1.96 5.05
C GLY A 25 3.77 -1.33 4.08
N ILE A 26 4.64 -2.13 3.45
CA ILE A 26 5.56 -1.63 2.41
C ILE A 26 4.79 -1.17 1.16
N VAL A 27 3.81 -1.95 0.70
CA VAL A 27 2.97 -1.58 -0.46
C VAL A 27 2.14 -0.34 -0.15
N LEU A 28 1.65 -0.20 1.07
CA LEU A 28 0.95 1.01 1.51
C LEU A 28 1.84 2.24 1.29
N TYR A 29 3.08 2.22 1.78
CA TYR A 29 4.02 3.31 1.55
C TYR A 29 4.38 3.50 0.07
N ALA A 30 4.56 2.41 -0.69
CA ALA A 30 4.82 2.50 -2.12
C ALA A 30 3.70 3.28 -2.85
N SER A 31 2.43 3.05 -2.49
CA SER A 31 1.29 3.76 -3.08
C SER A 31 1.25 5.25 -2.78
N LEU A 32 1.90 5.71 -1.70
CA LEU A 32 1.99 7.14 -1.39
C LEU A 32 3.00 7.87 -2.28
N PHE A 33 4.01 7.16 -2.81
CA PHE A 33 5.11 7.76 -3.58
C PHE A 33 5.08 7.41 -5.07
N GLU A 34 4.46 6.30 -5.44
CA GLU A 34 4.32 5.88 -6.84
C GLU A 34 3.05 6.50 -7.43
N PRO A 35 3.13 7.19 -8.58
CA PRO A 35 1.95 7.74 -9.23
C PRO A 35 1.06 6.64 -9.82
N ASP A 36 -0.16 7.02 -10.19
CA ASP A 36 -1.18 6.22 -10.92
C ASP A 36 -1.34 4.76 -10.45
N ILE A 37 -1.32 4.55 -9.14
CA ILE A 37 -1.74 3.29 -8.55
C ILE A 37 -3.26 3.29 -8.45
N ASP A 38 -3.90 2.45 -9.25
CA ASP A 38 -5.36 2.36 -9.33
C ASP A 38 -5.96 1.68 -8.07
N ARG A 39 -5.28 0.65 -7.55
CA ARG A 39 -5.73 -0.11 -6.38
C ARG A 39 -4.58 -0.70 -5.57
N ILE A 40 -4.75 -0.77 -4.25
CA ILE A 40 -3.94 -1.61 -3.38
C ILE A 40 -4.81 -2.61 -2.61
N ASP A 41 -4.39 -3.88 -2.62
CA ASP A 41 -5.02 -4.99 -1.90
C ASP A 41 -4.10 -5.45 -0.77
N LEU A 42 -4.44 -5.06 0.47
CA LEU A 42 -3.61 -5.22 1.67
C LEU A 42 -4.20 -6.31 2.56
N ARG A 43 -3.59 -7.50 2.56
CA ARG A 43 -4.04 -8.64 3.38
C ARG A 43 -3.31 -8.69 4.71
N HIS A 44 -4.02 -8.80 5.82
CA HIS A 44 -3.43 -8.84 7.17
C HIS A 44 -2.47 -7.66 7.38
N LEU A 45 -2.91 -6.45 7.00
CA LEU A 45 -2.13 -5.25 7.28
C LEU A 45 -2.00 -5.11 8.81
N PRO A 46 -0.78 -4.95 9.35
CA PRO A 46 -0.61 -4.72 10.78
C PRO A 46 -1.36 -3.47 11.22
N ASP A 47 -1.92 -3.51 12.43
CA ASP A 47 -2.70 -2.38 12.97
C ASP A 47 -1.82 -1.18 13.33
N SER A 48 -0.52 -1.40 13.52
CA SER A 48 0.47 -0.36 13.86
C SER A 48 1.84 -0.67 13.24
N HIS A 49 2.64 0.37 13.01
CA HIS A 49 4.06 0.25 12.68
C HIS A 49 4.85 -0.47 13.77
N HIS A 50 4.33 -0.59 15.00
CA HIS A 50 4.93 -1.43 16.04
C HIS A 50 5.16 -2.87 15.55
N ASP A 51 4.17 -3.45 14.85
CA ASP A 51 4.22 -4.82 14.34
C ASP A 51 4.46 -4.87 12.82
N GLY A 52 4.51 -3.70 12.19
CA GLY A 52 4.64 -3.46 10.77
C GLY A 52 6.07 -3.39 10.24
N PRO A 53 6.26 -2.81 9.04
CA PRO A 53 7.59 -2.51 8.53
C PRO A 53 8.30 -1.46 9.39
N ILE A 54 9.59 -1.64 9.60
CA ILE A 54 10.40 -0.78 10.45
C ILE A 54 10.78 0.49 9.66
N PHE A 55 10.15 1.61 9.98
CA PHE A 55 10.55 2.93 9.53
C PHE A 55 11.05 3.78 10.69
N LEU A 56 12.24 4.36 10.54
CA LEU A 56 12.91 5.08 11.61
C LEU A 56 12.05 6.27 12.11
N ASN A 57 11.74 6.27 13.41
CA ASN A 57 10.99 7.33 14.09
C ASN A 57 9.59 7.63 13.53
N VAL A 58 9.01 6.75 12.71
CA VAL A 58 7.74 7.02 12.02
C VAL A 58 6.58 7.30 12.98
N LEU A 59 6.50 6.56 14.09
CA LEU A 59 5.45 6.69 15.11
C LEU A 59 5.43 8.07 15.81
N ARG A 60 6.48 8.88 15.67
CA ARG A 60 6.48 10.26 16.18
C ARG A 60 5.61 11.20 15.34
N TYR A 61 5.28 10.79 14.12
CA TYR A 61 4.56 11.60 13.14
C TYR A 61 3.24 10.94 12.75
N MET A 62 3.20 9.62 12.57
CA MET A 62 2.06 8.92 12.00
C MET A 62 2.09 7.40 12.26
N ASP A 63 0.92 6.76 12.25
CA ASP A 63 0.78 5.30 12.25
C ASP A 63 0.10 4.75 10.96
N LEU A 64 -0.03 3.42 10.82
CA LEU A 64 -0.54 2.76 9.61
C LEU A 64 -1.98 3.17 9.25
N PRO A 65 -2.93 3.35 10.19
CA PRO A 65 -4.27 3.81 9.86
C PRO A 65 -4.29 5.16 9.13
N GLN A 66 -3.46 6.11 9.55
CA GLN A 66 -3.35 7.41 8.87
C GLN A 66 -2.71 7.27 7.48
N ALA A 67 -1.71 6.40 7.33
CA ALA A 67 -1.14 6.09 6.01
C ALA A 67 -2.18 5.46 5.08
N VAL A 68 -3.06 4.59 5.59
CA VAL A 68 -4.21 4.05 4.84
C VAL A 68 -5.14 5.17 4.38
N THR A 69 -5.48 6.12 5.24
CA THR A 69 -6.29 7.29 4.86
C THR A 69 -5.63 8.09 3.75
N MET A 70 -4.33 8.36 3.85
CA MET A 70 -3.59 9.07 2.80
C MET A 70 -3.57 8.33 1.46
N ALA A 71 -3.47 7.00 1.48
CA ALA A 71 -3.54 6.19 0.27
C ALA A 71 -4.95 6.18 -0.33
N ALA A 72 -6.00 6.18 0.50
CA ALA A 72 -7.40 6.19 0.05
C ALA A 72 -7.79 7.46 -0.70
N GLU A 73 -7.12 8.59 -0.46
CA GLU A 73 -7.30 9.84 -1.23
C GLU A 73 -6.83 9.73 -2.69
N ARG A 74 -6.00 8.73 -3.02
CA ARG A 74 -5.30 8.62 -4.31
C ARG A 74 -5.56 7.30 -5.03
N SER A 75 -5.93 6.26 -4.30
CA SER A 75 -6.06 4.89 -4.79
C SER A 75 -7.20 4.17 -4.10
N ARG A 76 -7.79 3.17 -4.77
CA ARG A 76 -8.75 2.28 -4.10
C ARG A 76 -8.00 1.38 -3.11
N VAL A 77 -8.35 1.45 -1.83
CA VAL A 77 -7.75 0.60 -0.80
C VAL A 77 -8.71 -0.52 -0.42
N ARG A 78 -8.22 -1.76 -0.44
CA ARG A 78 -8.94 -2.93 0.09
C ARG A 78 -8.12 -3.56 1.21
N LEU A 79 -8.72 -3.66 2.38
CA LEU A 79 -8.16 -4.34 3.54
C LEU A 79 -8.84 -5.71 3.66
N TYR A 80 -8.05 -6.75 3.89
CA TYR A 80 -8.56 -8.10 4.14
C TYR A 80 -8.02 -8.57 5.49
N GLN A 81 -8.90 -9.06 6.35
CA GLN A 81 -8.53 -9.63 7.64
C GLN A 81 -9.00 -11.09 7.71
N GLU A 82 -8.44 -11.87 8.63
CA GLU A 82 -8.68 -13.33 8.74
C GLU A 82 -10.16 -13.71 8.94
N ASN A 83 -11.02 -12.74 9.24
CA ASN A 83 -12.48 -12.90 9.38
C ASN A 83 -13.26 -12.80 8.06
N ASP A 84 -12.62 -12.53 6.91
CA ASP A 84 -13.25 -12.60 5.59
C ASP A 84 -13.22 -14.04 5.06
N SER A 85 -14.08 -14.91 5.60
CA SER A 85 -14.37 -16.27 5.09
C SER A 85 -15.74 -16.35 4.44
#